data_AF-A0A9W3XM67-F1
#
_entry.id   AF-A0A9W3XM67-F1
#
_cell.length_a   1.000
_cell.length_b   1.000
_cell.length_c   1.000
_cell.angle_alpha   90.00
_cell.angle_beta   90.00
_cell.angle_gamma   90.00
#
_symmetry.space_group_name_H-M   'P 1'
#
loop_
_entity.id
_entity.type
_entity.pdbx_description
1 polymer ?
#
loop_
_entity_poly.entity_id
_entity_poly.type
_entity_poly.pdbx_seq_one_letter_code
_entity_poly.pdbx_strand_id
1 'polypeptide(L)' 'MLTTVPTGKGRINGYGLGIYEIIFPNGVPIWEHTDVILGFDTFAGGAYVDGNLNSMGRAENTGLFKSILLVEYRQ' A
#
# COMPACT_ATOMS: atom_id res chain seq x y z
N MET A 1 6.18 13.69 13.17
CA MET A 1 6.12 12.22 13.31
C MET A 1 4.66 11.84 13.38
N LEU A 2 4.15 11.04 12.44
CA LEU A 2 2.82 10.46 12.57
C LEU A 2 2.88 9.39 13.66
N THR A 3 2.03 9.50 14.68
CA THR A 3 1.89 8.45 15.69
C THR A 3 1.09 7.30 15.08
N THR A 4 1.71 6.12 14.97
CA THR A 4 1.04 4.91 14.46
C THR A 4 0.64 3.99 15.58
N VAL A 5 -0.45 3.26 15.39
CA VAL A 5 -0.80 2.10 16.20
C VAL A 5 -0.39 0.81 15.49
N PRO A 6 0.18 -0.20 16.19
CA PRO A 6 0.48 -1.49 15.61
C PRO A 6 -0.78 -2.17 15.08
N THR A 7 -0.72 -2.78 13.89
CA THR A 7 -1.90 -3.42 13.28
C THR A 7 -1.95 -4.93 13.47
N GLY A 8 -0.82 -5.57 13.81
CA GLY A 8 -0.70 -7.03 13.85
C GLY A 8 -0.86 -7.72 12.48
N LYS A 9 -1.01 -6.97 11.38
CA LYS A 9 -1.06 -7.49 10.02
C LYS A 9 0.36 -7.53 9.45
N GLY A 10 0.81 -8.71 9.02
CA GLY A 10 2.23 -9.03 8.84
C GLY A 10 3.10 -8.11 7.97
N ARG A 11 2.55 -7.28 7.08
CA ARG A 11 3.33 -6.31 6.27
C ARG A 11 2.93 -4.85 6.48
N ILE A 12 1.93 -4.59 7.33
CA ILE A 12 1.52 -3.24 7.72
C ILE A 12 2.07 -3.01 9.12
N ASN A 13 3.17 -2.26 9.22
CA ASN A 13 3.87 -2.08 10.49
C ASN A 13 3.05 -1.21 11.46
N GLY A 14 2.39 -0.19 10.94
CA GLY A 14 1.52 0.69 11.72
C GLY A 14 0.45 1.37 10.89
N TYR A 15 -0.65 1.73 11.54
CA TYR A 15 -1.70 2.57 10.95
C TYR A 15 -1.70 3.92 11.67
N GLY A 16 -1.62 5.00 10.90
CA GLY A 16 -1.76 6.38 11.39
C GLY A 16 -3.19 6.89 11.20
N LEU A 17 -3.34 8.19 10.94
CA LEU A 17 -4.64 8.79 10.64
C LEU A 17 -4.96 8.63 9.15
N GLY A 18 -5.54 7.50 8.77
CA GLY A 18 -6.00 7.23 7.39
C GLY A 18 -4.93 6.66 6.45
N ILE A 19 -3.65 6.73 6.80
CA ILE A 19 -2.53 6.15 6.05
C ILE A 19 -1.83 5.08 6.88
N TYR A 20 -1.19 4.13 6.22
CA TYR A 20 -0.47 3.05 6.86
C TYR A 20 0.95 2.90 6.35
N GLU A 21 1.81 2.35 7.20
CA GLU A 21 3.22 2.14 6.89
C GLU A 21 3.45 0.71 6.41
N ILE A 22 4.09 0.58 5.24
CA ILE A 22 4.67 -0.67 4.75
C ILE A 22 6.18 -0.57 4.85
N ILE A 23 6.82 -1.60 5.40
CA ILE A 23 8.28 -1.75 5.38
C ILE A 23 8.66 -2.72 4.27
N PHE A 24 9.45 -2.25 3.31
CA PHE A 24 9.97 -3.09 2.25
C PHE A 24 11.14 -3.96 2.73
N PRO A 25 11.49 -5.05 2.02
CA PRO A 25 12.63 -5.90 2.38
C PRO A 25 13.98 -5.16 2.48
N ASN A 26 14.11 -4.00 1.84
CA ASN A 26 15.28 -3.12 1.94
C ASN A 26 15.28 -2.23 3.20
N GLY A 27 14.26 -2.35 4.06
CA GLY A 27 14.12 -1.59 5.31
C GLY A 27 13.57 -0.17 5.12
N VAL A 28 13.24 0.25 3.89
CA VAL A 28 12.67 1.58 3.63
C VAL A 28 11.18 1.58 4.01
N PRO A 29 10.75 2.49 4.91
CA PRO A 29 9.35 2.65 5.25
C PRO A 29 8.65 3.55 4.23
N ILE A 30 7.47 3.14 3.79
CA ILE A 30 6.63 3.89 2.85
C ILE A 30 5.25 4.05 3.45
N TRP A 31 4.72 5.27 3.34
CA TRP A 31 3.40 5.63 3.78
C TRP A 31 2.43 5.58 2.62
N GLU A 32 1.36 4.81 2.78
CA GLU A 32 0.41 4.54 1.71
C GLU A 32 -1.04 4.59 2.20
N HIS A 33 -1.95 4.73 1.24
CA HIS A 33 -3.36 4.47 1.38
C HIS A 33 -3.83 3.65 0.18
N THR A 34 -4.62 2.61 0.44
CA THR A 34 -5.28 1.82 -0.61
C THR A 34 -6.78 1.92 -0.38
N ASP A 35 -7.52 2.15 -1.45
CA ASP A 35 -8.97 2.19 -1.46
C ASP A 35 -9.53 1.30 -2.56
N VAL A 36 -10.67 0.68 -2.28
CA VAL A 36 -11.32 -0.30 -3.14
C VAL A 36 -12.79 0.06 -3.25
N ILE A 37 -13.20 0.50 -4.43
CA ILE A 37 -14.60 0.84 -4.78
C ILE A 37 -15.06 -0.02 -5.94
N LEU A 38 -16.36 -0.26 -6.10
CA LEU A 38 -16.87 -1.15 -7.17
C LEU A 38 -16.34 -0.72 -8.55
N GLY A 39 -15.56 -1.60 -9.19
CA GLY A 39 -14.92 -1.34 -10.48
C GLY A 39 -13.51 -0.73 -10.43
N PHE A 40 -13.02 -0.30 -9.26
CA PHE A 40 -11.68 0.28 -9.12
C PHE A 40 -10.93 -0.20 -7.87
N ASP A 41 -9.63 -0.47 -8.05
CA ASP A 41 -8.67 -0.67 -6.97
C ASP A 41 -7.59 0.40 -7.14
N THR A 42 -7.36 1.22 -6.10
CA THR A 42 -6.45 2.37 -6.15
C THR A 42 -5.49 2.35 -4.98
N PHE A 43 -4.21 2.61 -5.24
CA PHE A 43 -3.25 2.90 -4.19
C PHE A 43 -2.54 4.21 -4.49
N ALA A 44 -2.15 4.90 -3.42
CA ALA A 44 -1.31 6.09 -3.47
C ALA A 44 -0.33 6.01 -2.29
N GLY A 45 0.96 6.23 -2.56
CA GLY A 45 1.99 6.02 -1.55
C GLY A 45 3.36 6.57 -1.89
N GLY A 46 4.07 7.06 -0.86
CA GLY A 46 5.38 7.69 -1.00
C GLY A 46 5.34 9.01 -1.79
N ALA A 47 6.49 9.48 -2.28
CA ALA A 47 6.61 10.81 -2.89
C ALA A 47 6.13 10.91 -4.35
N TYR A 48 5.99 9.79 -5.08
CA TYR A 48 5.78 9.81 -6.54
C TYR A 48 5.02 8.61 -7.14
N VAL A 49 4.39 7.73 -6.35
CA VAL A 49 3.77 6.51 -6.89
C VAL A 49 2.27 6.47 -6.59
N ASP A 50 1.48 6.62 -7.66
CA ASP A 50 0.03 6.43 -7.68
C ASP A 50 -0.33 5.38 -8.74
N GLY A 51 -1.32 4.53 -8.46
CA GLY A 51 -1.80 3.56 -9.43
C GLY A 51 -3.27 3.23 -9.28
N ASN A 52 -3.92 2.99 -10.41
CA ASN A 52 -5.34 2.66 -10.49
C ASN A 52 -5.55 1.47 -11.45
N LEU A 53 -6.39 0.53 -11.04
CA LEU A 53 -6.91 -0.54 -11.87
C LEU A 53 -8.39 -0.26 -12.12
N ASN A 54 -8.80 -0.27 -13.39
CA ASN A 54 -10.17 -0.02 -13.83
C ASN A 54 -11.08 -1.28 -13.81
N SER A 55 -10.67 -2.28 -13.04
CA SER A 55 -11.45 -3.46 -12.75
C SER A 55 -11.03 -4.00 -11.40
N MET A 56 -12.01 -4.35 -10.56
CA MET A 56 -11.79 -4.95 -9.24
C MET A 56 -11.14 -6.35 -9.30
N GLY A 57 -10.90 -6.90 -10.50
CA GLY A 57 -10.40 -8.25 -10.67
C GLY A 57 -11.33 -9.28 -10.01
N ARG A 58 -10.82 -10.48 -9.72
CA ARG A 58 -11.48 -11.38 -8.76
C ARG A 58 -11.28 -10.79 -7.36
N ALA A 59 -12.29 -10.84 -6.51
CA ALA A 59 -12.27 -10.36 -5.12
C ALA A 59 -11.09 -10.89 -4.26
N GLU A 60 -10.37 -11.89 -4.77
CA GLU A 60 -9.24 -12.58 -4.16
C GLU A 60 -7.88 -11.92 -4.49
N ASN A 61 -7.81 -11.02 -5.47
CA ASN A 61 -6.56 -10.48 -6.01
C ASN A 61 -6.21 -9.08 -5.48
N THR A 62 -6.27 -8.89 -4.17
CA THR A 62 -5.91 -7.65 -3.45
C THR A 62 -4.40 -7.38 -3.38
N GLY A 63 -3.62 -8.04 -4.23
CA GLY A 63 -2.16 -8.05 -4.21
C GLY A 63 -1.48 -7.45 -5.43
N LEU A 64 -2.24 -6.95 -6.41
CA LEU A 64 -1.71 -6.57 -7.73
C LEU A 64 -0.70 -5.42 -7.65
N PHE A 65 -0.95 -4.42 -6.81
CA PHE A 65 -0.02 -3.29 -6.65
C PHE A 65 1.25 -3.65 -5.88
N LYS A 66 1.28 -4.80 -5.18
CA LYS A 66 2.42 -5.19 -4.34
C LYS A 66 3.68 -5.49 -5.16
N SER A 67 3.52 -6.11 -6.33
CA SER A 67 4.66 -6.41 -7.21
C SER A 67 5.22 -5.14 -7.84
N ILE A 68 4.35 -4.21 -8.23
CA ILE A 68 4.72 -2.91 -8.81
C ILE A 68 5.49 -2.08 -7.77
N LEU A 69 4.93 -1.92 -6.58
CA LEU A 69 5.57 -1.20 -5.47
C LEU A 69 6.93 -1.79 -5.09
N LEU A 70 7.07 -3.12 -5.06
CA LEU A 70 8.34 -3.77 -4.76
C LEU A 70 9.41 -3.49 -5.83
N VAL A 71 9.01 -3.26 -7.09
CA VAL A 71 9.93 -2.91 -8.18
C VAL A 71 10.31 -1.44 -8.09
N GLU A 72 9.33 -0.54 -7.96
CA GLU A 72 9.56 0.91 -7.91
C GLU A 72 10.47 1.31 -6.75
N TYR A 73 10.29 0.70 -5.59
CA TYR A 73 11.04 1.02 -4.38
C TYR A 73 12.25 0.12 -4.12
N ARG A 74 12.69 -0.66 -5.11
CA ARG A 74 13.92 -1.48 -5.04
C ARG A 74 15.19 -0.75 -5.49
N GLN A 75 15.08 0.49 -5.96
CA GLN A 75 16.24 1.35 -6.29
C GLN A 75 16.94 1.84 -5.02
#